data_AF-A0A5C8DJ50-F1
#
_entry.id   AF-A0A5C8DJ50-F1
#
_cell.length_a   1.000
_cell.length_b   1.000
_cell.length_c   1.000
_cell.angle_alpha   90.00
_cell.angle_beta   90.00
_cell.angle_gamma   90.00
#
_symmetry.space_group_name_H-M   'P 1'
#
loop_
_entity.id
_entity.type
_entity.pdbx_description
1 polymer ?
#
loop_
_entity_poly.entity_id
_entity_poly.type
_entity_poly.pdbx_seq_one_letter_code
_entity_poly.pdbx_strand_id
1 'polypeptide(L)'
;MRAAAVNPASSPRPPRPVGRSTRPDAAAFLVALAPLDVYVYAHSGRILFKRSLTTEEQQHLADNCQSLDVHRHGQWIKDASGAFRQLNIFPFKEQVQLVGANRVALEYLASRDDRIPKGDGALPKRDRQPPLIIYLEIALDIILANEQILREAFAAFKRCFVQLWNGKNEAIEFDNGGMSTGRRWNGKYLSGYISKPSPVTGEVDCLHIEYRICSARAVRAVGIASIADLLAFDFRAFWQKHLVLRDVDIARLGRHSLNKRFGKRRQEPGPDDRRTGQVLWRAYAYDKSGSLCVQALIQNYGSGPFLKNIPIAHFLPSSGENALVS
;
A
#
# COMPACT_ATOMS: atom_id res chain seq x y z
N MET A 1 -27.31 -20.97 -57.16
CA MET A 1 -27.08 -21.24 -55.73
C MET A 1 -26.76 -19.93 -55.02
N ARG A 2 -27.70 -19.37 -54.24
CA ARG A 2 -27.47 -18.16 -53.42
C ARG A 2 -27.22 -18.61 -51.99
N ALA A 3 -26.08 -18.25 -51.42
CA ALA A 3 -25.74 -18.50 -50.03
C ALA A 3 -26.60 -17.62 -49.12
N ALA A 4 -27.26 -18.22 -48.14
CA ALA A 4 -28.04 -17.53 -47.13
C ALA A 4 -27.11 -16.83 -46.13
N ALA A 5 -27.33 -15.55 -45.88
CA ALA A 5 -26.61 -14.77 -44.88
C ALA A 5 -27.01 -15.22 -43.47
N VAL A 6 -26.03 -15.68 -42.69
CA VAL A 6 -26.20 -16.03 -41.28
C VAL A 6 -26.26 -14.75 -40.46
N ASN A 7 -27.37 -14.53 -39.77
CA ASN A 7 -27.53 -13.41 -38.83
C ASN A 7 -26.54 -13.58 -37.67
N PRO A 8 -25.72 -12.57 -37.34
CA PRO A 8 -24.84 -12.62 -36.17
C PRO A 8 -25.70 -12.67 -34.91
N ALA A 9 -25.56 -13.77 -34.16
CA ALA A 9 -26.24 -13.97 -32.89
C ALA A 9 -25.96 -12.78 -31.96
N SER A 10 -27.03 -12.13 -31.51
CA SER A 10 -26.99 -11.06 -30.53
C SER A 10 -26.26 -11.55 -29.27
N SER A 11 -25.13 -10.93 -28.96
CA SER A 11 -24.37 -11.22 -27.75
C SER A 11 -25.30 -11.11 -26.52
N PRO A 12 -25.28 -12.07 -25.59
CA PRO A 12 -26.15 -12.04 -24.42
C PRO A 12 -25.91 -10.74 -23.64
N ARG A 13 -26.98 -9.97 -23.43
CA ARG A 13 -26.92 -8.79 -22.56
C ARG A 13 -26.49 -9.26 -21.16
N PRO A 14 -25.51 -8.61 -20.52
CA PRO A 14 -25.11 -8.96 -19.17
C PRO A 14 -26.35 -8.88 -18.24
N PRO A 15 -26.46 -9.81 -17.28
CA PRO A 15 -27.60 -9.86 -16.38
C PRO A 15 -27.77 -8.51 -15.66
N ARG A 16 -29.00 -8.00 -15.64
CA ARG A 16 -29.32 -6.81 -14.86
C ARG A 16 -29.09 -7.15 -13.37
N PRO A 17 -28.29 -6.38 -12.62
CA PRO A 17 -28.08 -6.65 -11.20
C PRO A 17 -29.43 -6.58 -10.47
N VAL A 18 -29.84 -7.71 -9.89
CA VAL A 18 -31.11 -7.89 -9.19
C VAL A 18 -30.91 -7.51 -7.72
N GLY A 19 -31.70 -6.55 -7.23
CA GLY A 19 -31.72 -6.12 -5.84
C GLY A 19 -31.12 -4.72 -5.61
N ARG A 20 -31.97 -3.77 -5.19
CA ARG A 20 -31.52 -2.51 -4.57
C ARG A 20 -30.93 -2.86 -3.21
N SER A 21 -29.69 -3.32 -3.20
CA SER A 21 -28.93 -3.46 -1.96
C SER A 21 -28.77 -2.07 -1.37
N THR A 22 -29.42 -1.82 -0.22
CA THR A 22 -29.15 -0.69 0.67
C THR A 22 -27.82 -0.92 1.38
N ARG A 23 -26.75 -1.19 0.60
CA ARG A 23 -25.41 -1.30 1.14
C ARG A 23 -25.12 -0.01 1.89
N PRO A 24 -24.63 -0.11 3.14
CA PRO A 24 -24.23 1.07 3.88
C PRO A 24 -23.24 1.88 3.05
N ASP A 25 -23.28 3.20 3.25
CA ASP A 25 -22.31 4.11 2.65
C ASP A 25 -20.91 3.61 3.01
N ALA A 26 -20.10 3.25 2.00
CA ALA A 26 -18.79 2.64 2.19
C ALA A 26 -17.86 3.56 3.01
N ALA A 27 -18.00 4.87 2.85
CA ALA A 27 -17.25 5.84 3.63
C ALA A 27 -17.70 5.87 5.08
N ALA A 28 -19.02 5.86 5.32
CA ALA A 28 -19.56 5.79 6.67
C ALA A 28 -19.18 4.46 7.36
N PHE A 29 -19.19 3.35 6.62
CA PHE A 29 -18.73 2.06 7.13
C PHE A 29 -17.27 2.10 7.53
N LEU A 30 -16.40 2.65 6.68
CA LEU A 30 -14.97 2.82 6.97
C LEU A 30 -14.74 3.71 8.20
N VAL A 31 -15.48 4.81 8.34
CA VAL A 31 -15.37 5.70 9.51
C VAL A 31 -15.90 5.05 10.79
N ALA A 32 -16.94 4.23 10.68
CA ALA A 32 -17.51 3.50 11.81
C ALA A 32 -16.78 2.19 12.12
N LEU A 33 -15.76 1.83 11.33
CA LEU A 33 -14.99 0.62 11.55
C LEU A 33 -14.27 0.76 12.91
N ALA A 34 -14.52 -0.20 13.79
CA ALA A 34 -13.84 -0.34 15.06
C ALA A 34 -12.85 -1.50 14.94
N PRO A 35 -11.62 -1.25 14.44
CA PRO A 35 -10.61 -2.29 14.43
C PRO A 35 -10.31 -2.75 15.85
N LEU A 36 -10.03 -4.04 16.00
CA LEU A 36 -9.54 -4.59 17.27
C LEU A 36 -8.15 -4.04 17.56
N ASP A 37 -7.29 -4.06 16.54
CA ASP A 37 -5.92 -3.56 16.59
C ASP A 37 -5.48 -3.05 15.21
N VAL A 38 -4.44 -2.20 15.21
CA VAL A 38 -3.84 -1.65 14.00
C VAL A 38 -2.31 -1.61 14.13
N TYR A 39 -1.61 -2.19 13.17
CA TYR A 39 -0.14 -2.21 13.15
C TYR A 39 0.41 -1.52 11.90
N VAL A 40 1.46 -0.71 12.06
CA VAL A 40 2.21 -0.08 10.96
C VAL A 40 3.69 -0.36 11.08
N TYR A 41 4.32 -0.90 10.03
CA TYR A 41 5.68 -1.43 10.15
C TYR A 41 6.41 -1.59 8.82
N ALA A 42 7.73 -1.79 8.87
CA ALA A 42 8.52 -2.25 7.73
C ALA A 42 8.36 -3.78 7.60
N HIS A 43 7.58 -4.23 6.63
CA HIS A 43 7.28 -5.64 6.41
C HIS A 43 8.50 -6.37 5.83
N SER A 44 9.09 -5.84 4.76
CA SER A 44 10.29 -6.41 4.18
C SER A 44 11.21 -5.33 3.63
N GLY A 45 12.49 -5.64 3.46
CA GLY A 45 13.50 -4.73 2.96
C GLY A 45 14.64 -5.47 2.28
N ARG A 46 15.39 -4.76 1.43
CA ARG A 46 16.66 -5.29 0.88
C ARG A 46 17.74 -4.25 1.00
N ILE A 47 18.83 -4.61 1.66
CA ILE A 47 20.00 -3.78 1.89
C ILE A 47 21.13 -4.32 1.04
N LEU A 48 21.69 -3.48 0.17
CA LEU A 48 22.81 -3.78 -0.70
C LEU A 48 24.10 -3.19 -0.12
N PHE A 49 25.06 -4.05 0.16
CA PHE A 49 26.40 -3.66 0.59
C PHE A 49 27.32 -3.51 -0.63
N LYS A 50 27.99 -2.36 -0.71
CA LYS A 50 28.94 -2.08 -1.79
C LYS A 50 30.34 -2.68 -1.56
N ARG A 51 30.62 -3.07 -0.32
CA ARG A 51 31.76 -3.90 0.09
C ARG A 51 31.30 -5.27 0.57
N SER A 52 32.24 -6.19 0.65
CA SER A 52 32.03 -7.43 1.40
C SER A 52 31.93 -7.12 2.89
N LEU A 53 31.03 -7.82 3.58
CA LEU A 53 30.99 -7.81 5.04
C LEU A 53 32.17 -8.62 5.59
N THR A 54 32.75 -8.15 6.70
CA THR A 54 33.76 -8.90 7.45
C THR A 54 33.12 -10.13 8.12
N THR A 55 33.93 -11.12 8.49
CA THR A 55 33.44 -12.31 9.22
C THR A 55 32.74 -11.92 10.54
N GLU A 56 33.28 -10.93 11.25
CA GLU A 56 32.69 -10.39 12.48
C GLU A 56 31.31 -9.77 12.22
N GLU A 57 31.17 -8.96 11.16
CA GLU A 57 29.88 -8.37 10.79
C GLU A 57 28.87 -9.44 10.36
N GLN A 58 29.32 -10.45 9.60
CA GLN A 58 28.47 -11.57 9.21
C GLN A 58 27.99 -12.35 10.43
N GLN A 59 28.89 -12.65 11.38
CA GLN A 59 28.56 -13.37 12.61
C GLN A 59 27.60 -12.54 13.47
N HIS A 60 27.88 -11.25 13.66
CA HIS A 60 27.00 -10.38 14.44
C HIS A 60 25.60 -10.29 13.83
N LEU A 61 25.50 -10.19 12.50
CA LEU A 61 24.21 -10.21 11.82
C LEU A 61 23.52 -11.58 11.93
N ALA A 62 24.26 -12.69 11.86
CA ALA A 62 23.70 -14.02 12.03
C ALA A 62 23.16 -14.24 13.46
N ASP A 63 23.89 -13.77 14.47
CA ASP A 63 23.53 -13.91 15.88
C ASP A 63 22.34 -13.04 16.27
N ASN A 64 22.25 -11.84 15.68
CA ASN A 64 21.30 -10.81 16.07
C ASN A 64 20.15 -10.62 15.09
N CYS A 65 20.14 -11.25 13.92
CA CYS A 65 18.89 -11.38 13.17
C CYS A 65 18.44 -12.83 13.28
N GLN A 66 17.56 -13.12 14.24
CA GLN A 66 16.94 -14.45 14.35
C GLN A 66 16.11 -14.79 13.10
N SER A 67 15.66 -13.79 12.33
CA SER A 67 15.04 -13.95 11.01
C SER A 67 16.04 -14.09 9.85
N LEU A 68 17.35 -13.99 10.12
CA LEU A 68 18.45 -14.38 9.23
C LEU A 68 18.95 -15.78 9.57
N ASP A 69 18.03 -16.73 9.77
CA ASP A 69 18.37 -18.10 9.41
C ASP A 69 18.62 -18.11 7.90
N VAL A 70 19.91 -18.01 7.55
CA VAL A 70 20.45 -18.04 6.18
C VAL A 70 20.03 -19.31 5.44
N HIS A 71 19.78 -20.38 6.19
CA HIS A 71 19.39 -21.67 5.64
C HIS A 71 17.88 -21.80 5.45
N ARG A 72 17.05 -21.05 6.20
CA ARG A 72 15.58 -21.14 6.09
C ARG A 72 14.91 -19.97 5.37
N HIS A 73 15.31 -18.71 5.58
CA HIS A 73 14.47 -17.56 5.18
C HIS A 73 15.22 -16.31 4.66
N GLY A 74 16.52 -16.14 4.93
CA GLY A 74 17.31 -15.01 4.44
C GLY A 74 18.30 -15.40 3.33
N GLN A 75 18.01 -15.08 2.07
CA GLN A 75 19.01 -15.24 1.01
C GLN A 75 20.07 -14.14 1.10
N TRP A 76 21.20 -14.47 1.72
CA TRP A 76 22.45 -13.81 1.40
C TRP A 76 22.73 -13.99 -0.09
N ILE A 77 22.71 -12.88 -0.84
CA ILE A 77 23.11 -12.93 -2.24
C ILE A 77 24.61 -12.71 -2.27
N LYS A 78 25.32 -13.79 -2.58
CA LYS A 78 26.73 -13.74 -2.94
C LYS A 78 26.85 -13.30 -4.40
N ASP A 79 27.83 -12.46 -4.71
CA ASP A 79 28.20 -12.21 -6.11
C ASP A 79 28.98 -13.40 -6.69
N ALA A 80 29.38 -13.30 -7.96
CA ALA A 80 30.15 -14.35 -8.64
C ALA A 80 31.51 -14.67 -7.97
N SER A 81 32.02 -13.79 -7.09
CA SER A 81 33.24 -14.03 -6.31
C SER A 81 32.98 -14.73 -4.96
N GLY A 82 31.72 -15.03 -4.65
CA GLY A 82 31.31 -15.59 -3.35
C GLY A 82 31.18 -14.54 -2.24
N ALA A 83 31.36 -13.25 -2.56
CA ALA A 83 31.27 -12.17 -1.60
C ALA A 83 29.82 -11.80 -1.30
N PHE A 84 29.48 -11.63 -0.02
CA PHE A 84 28.16 -11.20 0.42
C PHE A 84 27.87 -9.75 0.01
N ARG A 85 26.82 -9.55 -0.80
CA ARG A 85 26.44 -8.22 -1.33
C ARG A 85 25.07 -7.75 -0.91
N GLN A 86 24.16 -8.65 -0.53
CA GLN A 86 22.79 -8.25 -0.23
C GLN A 86 22.27 -8.98 1.00
N LEU A 87 21.64 -8.20 1.87
CA LEU A 87 20.84 -8.65 3.00
C LEU A 87 19.37 -8.41 2.68
N ASN A 88 18.58 -9.49 2.68
CA ASN A 88 17.14 -9.39 2.57
C ASN A 88 16.54 -9.48 3.98
N ILE A 89 15.77 -8.47 4.35
CA ILE A 89 14.98 -8.43 5.57
C ILE A 89 13.58 -8.89 5.16
N PHE A 90 13.17 -10.06 5.63
CA PHE A 90 11.82 -10.57 5.41
C PHE A 90 11.06 -10.58 6.73
N PRO A 91 9.73 -10.47 6.72
CA PRO A 91 8.92 -10.60 7.91
C PRO A 91 8.73 -12.08 8.24
N PHE A 92 8.77 -12.48 9.52
CA PHE A 92 7.91 -13.55 10.04
C PHE A 92 7.79 -13.57 11.59
N LYS A 93 6.53 -13.70 12.05
CA LYS A 93 5.96 -14.19 13.33
C LYS A 93 6.24 -13.48 14.65
N GLU A 94 7.32 -12.74 14.81
CA GLU A 94 7.58 -12.02 16.07
C GLU A 94 7.53 -10.51 15.83
N GLN A 95 6.45 -9.92 16.36
CA GLN A 95 6.09 -8.50 16.50
C GLN A 95 6.99 -7.48 15.79
N VAL A 96 6.47 -6.91 14.70
CA VAL A 96 7.14 -5.84 13.96
C VAL A 96 6.65 -4.47 14.42
N GLN A 97 7.25 -3.98 15.49
CA GLN A 97 7.96 -2.70 15.36
C GLN A 97 9.43 -3.09 15.02
N LEU A 98 10.34 -2.19 14.65
CA LEU A 98 11.77 -2.56 14.66
C LEU A 98 12.17 -2.77 16.14
N VAL A 99 11.84 -3.91 16.72
CA VAL A 99 12.08 -4.32 18.11
C VAL A 99 12.74 -5.69 18.11
N GLY A 100 13.43 -5.98 19.20
CA GLY A 100 14.18 -7.21 19.37
C GLY A 100 15.41 -7.31 18.47
N ALA A 101 15.75 -8.53 18.09
CA ALA A 101 17.03 -8.89 17.47
C ALA A 101 17.28 -8.08 16.17
N ASN A 102 16.28 -7.97 15.29
CA ASN A 102 16.40 -7.25 14.02
C ASN A 102 16.75 -5.76 14.20
N ARG A 103 16.26 -5.12 15.27
CA ARG A 103 16.65 -3.75 15.60
C ARG A 103 18.13 -3.66 15.95
N VAL A 104 18.63 -4.57 16.78
CA VAL A 104 20.03 -4.63 17.22
C VAL A 104 20.95 -4.76 16.01
N ALA A 105 20.62 -5.65 15.06
CA ALA A 105 21.38 -5.82 13.83
C ALA A 105 21.40 -4.54 12.96
N LEU A 106 20.25 -3.85 12.84
CA LEU A 106 20.16 -2.59 12.11
C LEU A 106 20.88 -1.44 12.83
N GLU A 107 20.78 -1.36 14.14
CA GLU A 107 21.51 -0.38 14.97
C GLU A 107 23.01 -0.60 14.87
N TYR A 108 23.47 -1.86 14.88
CA TYR A 108 24.87 -2.20 14.63
C TYR A 108 25.32 -1.71 13.25
N LEU A 109 24.55 -1.99 12.19
CA LEU A 109 24.87 -1.51 10.85
C LEU A 109 24.84 0.03 10.75
N ALA A 110 23.86 0.68 11.38
CA ALA A 110 23.76 2.13 11.43
C ALA A 110 24.96 2.76 12.14
N SER A 111 25.40 2.17 13.25
CA SER A 111 26.57 2.65 14.01
C SER A 111 27.89 2.56 13.24
N ARG A 112 27.96 1.70 12.21
CA ARG A 112 29.12 1.56 11.33
C ARG A 112 29.05 2.44 10.08
N ASP A 113 27.88 2.98 9.76
CA ASP A 113 27.71 3.88 8.62
C ASP A 113 28.52 5.19 8.78
N ASP A 114 28.69 5.62 10.03
CA ASP A 114 29.41 6.85 10.38
C ASP A 114 30.94 6.69 10.52
N ARG A 115 31.46 5.46 10.56
CA ARG A 115 32.85 5.17 10.97
C ARG A 115 33.83 4.94 9.83
N ILE A 116 33.58 5.50 8.65
CA ILE A 116 34.54 5.35 7.55
C ILE A 116 35.70 6.34 7.77
N PRO A 117 36.92 5.87 8.10
CA PRO A 117 38.04 6.76 8.38
C PRO A 117 38.33 7.63 7.16
N LYS A 118 38.52 8.94 7.38
CA LYS A 118 39.05 9.84 6.36
C LYS A 118 40.53 10.06 6.69
N GLY A 119 41.45 9.49 5.92
CA GLY A 119 42.89 9.64 6.15
C GLY A 119 43.74 8.48 5.62
N ASP A 120 45.02 8.44 5.98
CA ASP A 120 45.90 7.32 5.66
C ASP A 120 45.38 6.03 6.30
N GLY A 121 45.31 4.94 5.51
CA GLY A 121 44.65 3.69 5.90
C GLY A 121 43.16 3.60 5.57
N ALA A 122 42.58 4.62 4.95
CA ALA A 122 41.17 4.60 4.61
C ALA A 122 40.89 3.65 3.43
N LEU A 123 39.88 2.78 3.60
CA LEU A 123 39.43 1.77 2.62
C LEU A 123 39.29 2.35 1.19
N PRO A 124 39.38 1.54 0.13
CA PRO A 124 39.10 2.00 -1.23
C PRO A 124 37.78 2.79 -1.30
N LYS A 125 37.71 3.86 -2.11
CA LYS A 125 36.52 4.74 -2.22
C LYS A 125 35.20 3.97 -2.47
N ARG A 126 35.29 2.81 -3.10
CA ARG A 126 34.16 1.89 -3.34
C ARG A 126 33.63 1.26 -2.04
N ASP A 127 34.50 0.95 -1.10
CA ASP A 127 34.18 0.30 0.17
C ASP A 127 33.77 1.29 1.27
N ARG A 128 33.95 2.58 1.00
CA ARG A 128 33.49 3.72 1.81
C ARG A 128 32.03 4.11 1.56
N GLN A 129 31.25 3.27 0.87
CA GLN A 129 29.88 3.64 0.56
C GLN A 129 28.91 2.97 1.54
N PRO A 130 27.98 3.75 2.11
CA PRO A 130 27.00 3.23 3.05
C PRO A 130 26.15 2.14 2.38
N PRO A 131 25.62 1.17 3.14
CA PRO A 131 24.64 0.22 2.63
C PRO A 131 23.46 0.95 1.99
N LEU A 132 22.94 0.40 0.90
CA LEU A 132 21.81 0.97 0.18
C LEU A 132 20.55 0.17 0.42
N ILE A 133 19.50 0.78 0.95
CA ILE A 133 18.17 0.15 0.98
C ILE A 133 17.59 0.23 -0.43
N ILE A 134 17.66 -0.87 -1.19
CA ILE A 134 17.21 -0.94 -2.59
C ILE A 134 15.76 -1.36 -2.75
N TYR A 135 15.15 -1.85 -1.66
CA TYR A 135 13.77 -2.29 -1.61
C TYR A 135 13.21 -2.11 -0.21
N LEU A 136 11.94 -1.72 -0.10
CA LEU A 136 11.22 -1.65 1.15
C LEU A 136 9.73 -1.89 0.91
N GLU A 137 9.10 -2.69 1.76
CA GLU A 137 7.67 -2.82 1.90
C GLU A 137 7.27 -2.27 3.27
N ILE A 138 6.40 -1.27 3.26
CA ILE A 138 5.79 -0.73 4.48
C ILE A 138 4.37 -1.31 4.55
N ALA A 139 4.02 -1.97 5.65
CA ALA A 139 2.71 -2.58 5.84
C ALA A 139 1.84 -1.79 6.82
N LEU A 140 0.54 -2.02 6.68
CA LEU A 140 -0.54 -1.62 7.57
C LEU A 140 -1.46 -2.84 7.72
N ASP A 141 -1.57 -3.34 8.94
CA ASP A 141 -2.49 -4.43 9.30
C ASP A 141 -3.64 -3.85 10.10
N ILE A 142 -4.86 -4.22 9.73
CA ILE A 142 -6.09 -3.82 10.43
C ILE A 142 -6.78 -5.10 10.86
N ILE A 143 -6.74 -5.39 12.16
CA ILE A 143 -7.33 -6.59 12.75
C ILE A 143 -8.82 -6.33 13.01
N LEU A 144 -9.67 -7.24 12.57
CA LEU A 144 -11.12 -7.08 12.58
C LEU A 144 -11.78 -8.22 13.34
N ALA A 145 -12.99 -7.96 13.82
CA ALA A 145 -13.66 -8.88 14.74
C ALA A 145 -14.09 -10.22 14.10
N ASN A 146 -14.24 -10.28 12.78
CA ASN A 146 -14.57 -11.50 12.05
C ASN A 146 -14.44 -11.32 10.52
N GLU A 147 -14.49 -12.45 9.81
CA GLU A 147 -14.39 -12.54 8.35
C GLU A 147 -15.44 -11.70 7.59
N GLN A 148 -16.67 -11.60 8.12
CA GLN A 148 -17.73 -10.83 7.45
C GLN A 148 -17.38 -9.33 7.44
N ILE A 149 -16.97 -8.79 8.59
CA ILE A 149 -16.51 -7.40 8.70
C ILE A 149 -15.26 -7.18 7.84
N LEU A 150 -14.34 -8.14 7.79
CA LEU A 150 -13.16 -8.10 6.93
C LEU A 150 -13.51 -7.96 5.45
N ARG A 151 -14.44 -8.77 4.95
CA ARG A 151 -14.90 -8.72 3.55
C ARG A 151 -15.58 -7.39 3.23
N GLU A 152 -16.38 -6.86 4.15
CA GLU A 152 -17.03 -5.55 4.02
C GLU A 152 -16.02 -4.40 4.03
N ALA A 153 -15.05 -4.44 4.94
CA ALA A 153 -13.95 -3.47 5.04
C ALA A 153 -13.11 -3.47 3.77
N PHE A 154 -12.77 -4.64 3.25
CA PHE A 154 -12.02 -4.73 2.00
C PHE A 154 -12.81 -4.23 0.80
N ALA A 155 -14.10 -4.57 0.70
CA ALA A 155 -14.96 -4.05 -0.36
C ALA A 155 -15.09 -2.51 -0.29
N ALA A 156 -15.21 -1.95 0.92
CA ALA A 156 -15.26 -0.51 1.14
C ALA A 156 -13.91 0.15 0.81
N PHE A 157 -12.80 -0.45 1.23
CA PHE A 157 -11.44 -0.02 0.87
C PHE A 157 -11.27 0.03 -0.65
N LYS A 158 -11.58 -1.05 -1.39
CA LYS A 158 -11.49 -1.07 -2.86
C LYS A 158 -12.32 0.04 -3.51
N ARG A 159 -13.53 0.26 -3.00
CA ARG A 159 -14.43 1.31 -3.51
C ARG A 159 -13.86 2.70 -3.30
N CYS A 160 -13.31 2.98 -2.12
CA CYS A 160 -12.89 4.32 -1.70
C CYS A 160 -11.42 4.63 -2.02
N PHE A 161 -10.59 3.62 -2.28
CA PHE A 161 -9.17 3.80 -2.54
C PHE A 161 -8.91 4.58 -3.83
N VAL A 162 -8.07 5.60 -3.74
CA VAL A 162 -7.66 6.44 -4.87
C VAL A 162 -6.15 6.51 -4.96
N GLN A 163 -5.66 6.27 -6.17
CA GLN A 163 -4.27 6.42 -6.53
C GLN A 163 -4.05 7.80 -7.16
N LEU A 164 -3.46 8.74 -6.40
CA LEU A 164 -3.30 10.14 -6.82
C LEU A 164 -2.58 10.32 -8.17
N TRP A 165 -1.65 9.42 -8.52
CA TRP A 165 -0.74 9.59 -9.66
C TRP A 165 -0.88 8.48 -10.70
N ASN A 166 -2.07 7.93 -10.91
CA ASN A 166 -2.24 6.64 -11.60
C ASN A 166 -2.12 6.65 -13.13
N GLY A 167 -2.18 7.82 -13.78
CA GLY A 167 -2.33 7.85 -15.23
C GLY A 167 -3.45 6.90 -15.68
N LYS A 168 -3.15 6.02 -16.64
CA LYS A 168 -4.07 4.99 -17.17
C LYS A 168 -3.88 3.60 -16.57
N ASN A 169 -3.02 3.42 -15.58
CA ASN A 169 -2.85 2.11 -14.96
C ASN A 169 -4.07 1.83 -14.08
N GLU A 170 -4.54 0.59 -14.07
CA GLU A 170 -5.66 0.15 -13.25
C GLU A 170 -5.17 -0.79 -12.16
N ALA A 171 -5.90 -0.85 -11.06
CA ALA A 171 -5.65 -1.89 -10.07
C ALA A 171 -6.02 -3.25 -10.66
N ILE A 172 -5.18 -4.25 -10.40
CA ILE A 172 -5.40 -5.64 -10.75
C ILE A 172 -5.99 -6.32 -9.52
N GLU A 173 -7.13 -6.96 -9.68
CA GLU A 173 -7.70 -7.84 -8.65
C GLU A 173 -7.20 -9.27 -8.84
N PHE A 174 -7.04 -9.99 -7.74
CA PHE A 174 -6.62 -11.38 -7.73
C PHE A 174 -7.75 -12.24 -7.14
N ASP A 175 -7.87 -13.47 -7.65
CA ASP A 175 -8.94 -14.42 -7.25
C ASP A 175 -8.94 -14.73 -5.74
N ASN A 176 -7.80 -14.57 -5.08
CA ASN A 176 -7.65 -14.76 -3.64
C ASN A 176 -8.10 -13.54 -2.81
N GLY A 177 -8.91 -12.64 -3.36
CA GLY A 177 -9.38 -11.45 -2.64
C GLY A 177 -8.28 -10.43 -2.37
N GLY A 178 -7.30 -10.33 -3.27
CA GLY A 178 -6.27 -9.30 -3.26
C GLY A 178 -6.50 -8.24 -4.33
N MET A 179 -5.85 -7.09 -4.17
CA MET A 179 -5.68 -6.09 -5.21
C MET A 179 -4.25 -5.56 -5.22
N SER A 180 -3.76 -5.15 -6.38
CA SER A 180 -2.50 -4.40 -6.52
C SER A 180 -2.61 -3.30 -7.55
N THR A 181 -1.97 -2.17 -7.28
CA THR A 181 -1.90 -1.05 -8.24
C THR A 181 -0.92 -1.29 -9.40
N GLY A 182 -0.22 -2.43 -9.40
CA GLY A 182 0.80 -2.78 -10.38
C GLY A 182 2.10 -2.00 -10.21
N ARG A 183 3.24 -2.64 -10.54
CA ARG A 183 4.57 -2.03 -10.44
C ARG A 183 4.72 -0.90 -11.47
N ARG A 184 5.24 0.23 -11.03
CA ARG A 184 5.47 1.42 -11.86
C ARG A 184 6.95 1.62 -12.19
N TRP A 185 7.22 2.45 -13.19
CA TRP A 185 8.57 2.86 -13.58
C TRP A 185 9.33 3.53 -12.43
N ASN A 186 8.62 4.28 -11.57
CA ASN A 186 9.19 4.93 -10.39
C ASN A 186 9.39 3.96 -9.21
N GLY A 187 9.06 2.69 -9.39
CA GLY A 187 9.24 1.62 -8.43
C GLY A 187 8.24 1.60 -7.28
N LYS A 188 7.17 2.41 -7.27
CA LYS A 188 6.23 2.46 -6.14
C LYS A 188 4.88 1.86 -6.51
N TYR A 189 4.32 1.02 -5.64
CA TYR A 189 2.97 0.49 -5.81
C TYR A 189 2.36 0.02 -4.49
N LEU A 190 1.04 -0.04 -4.44
CA LEU A 190 0.29 -0.49 -3.27
C LEU A 190 -0.38 -1.83 -3.57
N SER A 191 -0.48 -2.68 -2.55
CA SER A 191 -1.28 -3.91 -2.59
C SER A 191 -2.15 -3.97 -1.34
N GLY A 192 -3.30 -4.62 -1.42
CA GLY A 192 -4.15 -4.91 -0.27
C GLY A 192 -4.80 -6.27 -0.42
N TYR A 193 -4.87 -7.08 0.63
CA TYR A 193 -5.47 -8.40 0.57
C TYR A 193 -5.98 -8.87 1.93
N ILE A 194 -6.91 -9.83 1.91
CA ILE A 194 -7.55 -10.42 3.09
C ILE A 194 -7.32 -11.94 3.21
N SER A 195 -6.46 -12.50 2.36
CA SER A 195 -6.25 -13.95 2.25
C SER A 195 -5.11 -14.50 3.11
N LYS A 196 -4.43 -13.63 3.86
CA LYS A 196 -3.33 -14.06 4.74
C LYS A 196 -3.54 -13.48 6.14
N PRO A 197 -3.15 -14.23 7.17
CA PRO A 197 -3.14 -13.69 8.52
C PRO A 197 -2.15 -12.53 8.64
N SER A 198 -2.32 -11.70 9.68
CA SER A 198 -1.33 -10.70 10.05
C SER A 198 0.03 -11.38 10.28
N PRO A 199 1.10 -10.92 9.63
CA PRO A 199 2.45 -11.37 9.90
C PRO A 199 2.94 -11.05 11.32
N VAL A 200 2.35 -10.05 11.98
CA VAL A 200 2.73 -9.56 13.31
C VAL A 200 2.08 -10.41 14.39
N THR A 201 0.78 -10.65 14.27
CA THR A 201 -0.01 -11.23 15.36
C THR A 201 -0.52 -12.64 15.05
N GLY A 202 -0.69 -12.97 13.77
CA GLY A 202 -1.19 -14.27 13.30
C GLY A 202 -2.70 -14.32 13.07
N GLU A 203 -3.45 -13.26 13.40
CA GLU A 203 -4.90 -13.18 13.24
C GLU A 203 -5.28 -13.29 11.77
N VAL A 204 -6.21 -14.19 11.47
CA VAL A 204 -6.69 -14.46 10.11
C VAL A 204 -7.62 -13.36 9.59
N ASP A 205 -8.34 -12.69 10.48
CA ASP A 205 -9.29 -11.64 10.13
C ASP A 205 -8.60 -10.27 9.98
N CYS A 206 -7.62 -10.22 9.08
CA CYS A 206 -6.72 -9.09 8.89
C CYS A 206 -6.87 -8.49 7.48
N LEU A 207 -7.12 -7.18 7.40
CA LEU A 207 -6.93 -6.43 6.17
C LEU A 207 -5.46 -5.96 6.12
N HIS A 208 -4.66 -6.64 5.29
CA HIS A 208 -3.25 -6.35 5.10
C HIS A 208 -3.04 -5.43 3.90
N ILE A 209 -2.38 -4.30 4.10
CA ILE A 209 -2.10 -3.30 3.07
C ILE A 209 -0.58 -3.06 3.02
N GLU A 210 0.01 -3.13 1.83
CA GLU A 210 1.44 -2.94 1.62
C GLU A 210 1.71 -1.78 0.67
N TYR A 211 2.65 -0.92 1.03
CA TYR A 211 3.27 0.04 0.14
C TYR A 211 4.68 -0.42 -0.22
N ARG A 212 4.86 -0.85 -1.47
CA ARG A 212 6.11 -1.42 -1.98
C ARG A 212 6.92 -0.38 -2.73
N ILE A 213 8.21 -0.31 -2.42
CA ILE A 213 9.16 0.69 -2.92
C ILE A 213 10.38 -0.03 -3.50
N CYS A 214 10.53 0.02 -4.81
CA CYS A 214 11.52 -0.73 -5.59
C CYS A 214 12.57 0.21 -6.18
N SER A 215 13.54 0.61 -5.37
CA SER A 215 14.88 1.13 -5.74
C SER A 215 15.39 2.03 -4.62
N ALA A 216 16.72 2.15 -4.49
CA ALA A 216 17.32 3.09 -3.55
C ALA A 216 16.88 4.54 -3.78
N ARG A 217 16.67 4.95 -5.04
CA ARG A 217 16.14 6.28 -5.37
C ARG A 217 14.72 6.47 -4.84
N ALA A 218 13.86 5.48 -5.02
CA ALA A 218 12.46 5.57 -4.58
C ALA A 218 12.32 5.53 -3.05
N VAL A 219 13.16 4.74 -2.37
CA VAL A 219 13.24 4.65 -0.90
C VAL A 219 13.73 5.97 -0.30
N ARG A 220 14.81 6.55 -0.86
CA ARG A 220 15.26 7.91 -0.51
C ARG A 220 14.16 8.96 -0.68
N ALA A 221 13.39 8.87 -1.76
CA ALA A 221 12.31 9.81 -2.05
C ALA A 221 11.13 9.70 -1.07
N VAL A 222 11.06 8.70 -0.19
CA VAL A 222 10.10 8.66 0.92
C VAL A 222 10.71 9.11 2.24
N GLY A 223 11.98 9.52 2.27
CA GLY A 223 12.67 9.99 3.47
C GLY A 223 13.62 8.98 4.11
N ILE A 224 13.86 7.83 3.47
CA ILE A 224 14.74 6.78 4.01
C ILE A 224 16.01 6.72 3.15
N ALA A 225 17.08 7.38 3.57
CA ALA A 225 18.34 7.42 2.83
C ALA A 225 19.42 6.48 3.38
N SER A 226 19.31 6.12 4.65
CA SER A 226 20.21 5.28 5.43
C SER A 226 19.44 4.29 6.32
N ILE A 227 20.17 3.41 7.00
CA ILE A 227 19.58 2.51 8.00
C ILE A 227 19.11 3.29 9.23
N ALA A 228 19.83 4.35 9.62
CA ALA A 228 19.41 5.24 10.70
C ALA A 228 18.06 5.91 10.39
N ASP A 229 17.85 6.37 9.16
CA ASP A 229 16.57 6.94 8.73
C ASP A 229 15.44 5.90 8.79
N LEU A 230 15.73 4.64 8.45
CA LEU A 230 14.76 3.54 8.55
C LEU A 230 14.35 3.28 10.01
N LEU A 231 15.32 3.28 10.93
CA LEU A 231 15.08 3.10 12.37
C LEU A 231 14.27 4.26 12.98
N ALA A 232 14.48 5.48 12.48
CA ALA A 232 13.77 6.68 12.93
C ALA A 232 12.49 6.98 12.12
N PHE A 233 12.09 6.09 11.21
CA PHE A 233 11.03 6.39 10.25
C PHE A 233 9.64 6.44 10.90
N ASP A 234 8.91 7.54 10.67
CA ASP A 234 7.52 7.66 11.12
C ASP A 234 6.57 6.97 10.13
N PHE A 235 6.32 5.68 10.36
CA PHE A 235 5.40 4.86 9.57
C PHE A 235 3.96 5.38 9.59
N ARG A 236 3.54 6.04 10.69
CA ARG A 236 2.19 6.60 10.82
C ARG A 236 2.03 7.81 9.91
N ALA A 237 2.94 8.77 10.00
CA ALA A 237 2.95 9.95 9.12
C ALA A 237 3.09 9.55 7.65
N PHE A 238 3.86 8.50 7.36
CA PHE A 238 3.93 7.92 6.02
C PHE A 238 2.55 7.50 5.52
N TRP A 239 1.82 6.66 6.26
CA TRP A 239 0.50 6.20 5.82
C TRP A 239 -0.51 7.34 5.70
N GLN A 240 -0.51 8.32 6.62
CA GLN A 240 -1.34 9.53 6.53
C GLN A 240 -1.19 10.28 5.19
N LYS A 241 0.01 10.29 4.65
CA LYS A 241 0.34 10.94 3.37
C LYS A 241 0.06 10.05 2.16
N HIS A 242 0.26 8.74 2.29
CA HIS A 242 0.36 7.83 1.15
C HIS A 242 -0.90 6.99 0.90
N LEU A 243 -1.73 6.73 1.92
CA LEU A 243 -3.02 6.06 1.75
C LEU A 243 -4.14 7.09 1.60
N VAL A 244 -4.67 7.19 0.38
CA VAL A 244 -5.72 8.16 0.05
C VAL A 244 -7.04 7.43 -0.17
N LEU A 245 -7.96 7.65 0.75
CA LEU A 245 -9.33 7.19 0.66
C LEU A 245 -10.24 8.39 0.36
N ARG A 246 -11.12 8.23 -0.62
CA ARG A 246 -12.08 9.25 -1.04
C ARG A 246 -13.48 8.68 -1.04
N ASP A 247 -14.43 9.56 -0.77
CA ASP A 247 -15.85 9.34 -1.01
C ASP A 247 -16.38 10.32 -2.05
N VAL A 248 -17.55 10.03 -2.59
CA VAL A 248 -18.26 10.85 -3.58
C VAL A 248 -19.51 11.44 -2.96
N ASP A 249 -19.52 12.75 -2.79
CA ASP A 249 -20.74 13.49 -2.54
C ASP A 249 -21.59 13.50 -3.81
N ILE A 250 -22.55 12.59 -3.85
CA ILE A 250 -23.43 12.38 -5.00
C ILE A 250 -24.19 13.65 -5.38
N ALA A 251 -24.71 14.41 -4.41
CA ALA A 251 -25.41 15.65 -4.72
C ALA A 251 -24.44 16.69 -5.32
N ARG A 252 -23.25 16.85 -4.72
CA ARG A 252 -22.24 17.78 -5.23
C ARG A 252 -21.71 17.38 -6.61
N LEU A 253 -21.64 16.08 -6.92
CA LEU A 253 -21.28 15.57 -8.25
C LEU A 253 -22.29 16.02 -9.30
N GLY A 254 -23.59 15.82 -9.05
CA GLY A 254 -24.63 16.27 -9.98
C GLY A 254 -24.66 17.78 -10.13
N ARG A 255 -24.53 18.53 -9.02
CA ARG A 255 -24.42 19.99 -9.06
C ARG A 255 -23.26 20.47 -9.91
N HIS A 256 -22.07 19.88 -9.72
CA HIS A 256 -20.88 20.21 -10.49
C HIS A 256 -21.08 19.98 -11.99
N SER A 257 -21.68 18.85 -12.36
CA SER A 257 -21.98 18.52 -13.76
C SER A 257 -22.99 19.49 -14.40
N LEU A 258 -24.08 19.80 -13.71
CA LEU A 258 -25.10 20.75 -14.19
C LEU A 258 -24.54 22.17 -14.31
N ASN A 259 -23.73 22.60 -13.34
CA ASN A 259 -23.01 23.87 -13.39
C ASN A 259 -22.11 23.95 -14.63
N LYS A 260 -21.32 22.90 -14.90
CA LYS A 260 -20.46 22.81 -16.09
C LYS A 260 -21.28 22.84 -17.39
N ARG A 261 -22.38 22.08 -17.46
CA ARG A 261 -23.25 21.99 -18.64
C ARG A 261 -23.94 23.31 -18.97
N PHE A 262 -24.40 24.06 -17.97
CA PHE A 262 -25.18 25.28 -18.15
C PHE A 262 -24.38 26.57 -17.93
N GLY A 263 -23.07 26.49 -17.72
CA GLY A 263 -22.24 27.66 -17.42
C GLY A 263 -22.59 28.37 -16.10
N LYS A 264 -23.20 27.66 -15.13
CA LYS A 264 -23.62 28.21 -13.84
C LYS A 264 -22.60 27.93 -12.73
N ARG A 265 -22.71 28.65 -11.61
CA ARG A 265 -21.90 28.45 -10.39
C ARG A 265 -22.76 28.35 -9.13
N ARG A 266 -23.79 27.50 -9.15
CA ARG A 266 -24.65 27.28 -7.99
C ARG A 266 -23.85 26.66 -6.83
N GLN A 267 -23.97 27.26 -5.65
CA GLN A 267 -23.41 26.72 -4.41
C GLN A 267 -24.42 25.85 -3.66
N GLU A 268 -25.70 26.24 -3.70
CA GLU A 268 -26.79 25.53 -3.04
C GLU A 268 -27.23 24.27 -3.80
N PRO A 269 -27.65 23.21 -3.09
CA PRO A 269 -28.19 22.02 -3.71
C PRO A 269 -29.55 22.30 -4.36
N GLY A 270 -29.72 21.84 -5.59
CA GLY A 270 -31.00 21.80 -6.29
C GLY A 270 -31.67 20.41 -6.23
N PRO A 271 -32.96 20.32 -6.57
CA PRO A 271 -33.72 19.06 -6.50
C PRO A 271 -33.16 17.97 -7.42
N ASP A 272 -32.59 18.33 -8.57
CA ASP A 272 -32.06 17.37 -9.54
C ASP A 272 -30.62 16.90 -9.24
N ASP A 273 -29.90 17.59 -8.37
CA ASP A 273 -28.46 17.37 -8.17
C ASP A 273 -28.16 15.93 -7.73
N ARG A 274 -28.93 15.40 -6.77
CA ARG A 274 -28.74 14.02 -6.30
C ARG A 274 -29.04 12.99 -7.39
N ARG A 275 -30.13 13.18 -8.15
CA ARG A 275 -30.52 12.28 -9.24
C ARG A 275 -29.46 12.27 -10.34
N THR A 276 -29.04 13.44 -10.80
CA THR A 276 -27.97 13.57 -11.80
C THR A 276 -26.68 12.94 -11.31
N GLY A 277 -26.29 13.19 -10.05
CA GLY A 277 -25.11 12.59 -9.45
C GLY A 277 -25.15 11.06 -9.42
N GLN A 278 -26.30 10.46 -9.08
CA GLN A 278 -26.46 8.99 -9.09
C GLN A 278 -26.31 8.41 -10.48
N VAL A 279 -26.86 9.08 -11.50
CA VAL A 279 -26.69 8.66 -12.91
C VAL A 279 -25.23 8.72 -13.31
N LEU A 280 -24.53 9.81 -12.99
CA LEU A 280 -23.11 9.97 -13.30
C LEU A 280 -22.24 8.94 -12.57
N TRP A 281 -22.47 8.73 -11.27
CA TRP A 281 -21.77 7.70 -10.50
C TRP A 281 -21.91 6.33 -11.15
N ARG A 282 -23.13 5.92 -11.51
CA ARG A 282 -23.36 4.64 -12.19
C ARG A 282 -22.81 4.59 -13.61
N ALA A 283 -22.73 5.71 -14.32
CA ALA A 283 -22.22 5.73 -15.68
C ALA A 283 -20.68 5.67 -15.73
N TYR A 284 -20.01 6.28 -14.76
CA TYR A 284 -18.56 6.53 -14.82
C TYR A 284 -17.73 5.80 -13.77
N ALA A 285 -18.33 5.26 -12.71
CA ALA A 285 -17.57 4.66 -11.61
C ALA A 285 -17.37 3.15 -11.71
N TYR A 286 -17.79 2.51 -12.80
CA TYR A 286 -17.48 1.10 -13.03
C TYR A 286 -16.06 0.97 -13.56
N ASP A 287 -15.26 0.14 -12.88
CA ASP A 287 -13.99 -0.34 -13.42
C ASP A 287 -14.21 -1.49 -14.43
N LYS A 288 -13.12 -2.04 -14.98
CA LYS A 288 -13.17 -3.14 -15.94
C LYS A 288 -13.68 -4.46 -15.35
N SER A 289 -13.65 -4.62 -14.03
CA SER A 289 -14.23 -5.79 -13.35
C SER A 289 -15.74 -5.66 -13.16
N GLY A 290 -16.31 -4.49 -13.46
CA GLY A 290 -17.72 -4.19 -13.20
C GLY A 290 -17.99 -3.79 -11.75
N SER A 291 -16.96 -3.40 -11.00
CA SER A 291 -17.07 -2.91 -9.63
C SER A 291 -17.16 -1.38 -9.59
N LEU A 292 -17.96 -0.84 -8.67
CA LEU A 292 -18.07 0.60 -8.45
C LEU A 292 -16.91 1.09 -7.57
N CYS A 293 -16.06 1.96 -8.09
CA CYS A 293 -14.97 2.57 -7.33
C CYS A 293 -14.72 4.04 -7.70
N VAL A 294 -14.21 4.80 -6.73
CA VAL A 294 -13.93 6.24 -6.90
C VAL A 294 -12.81 6.46 -7.91
N GLN A 295 -11.84 5.55 -7.98
CA GLN A 295 -10.77 5.60 -8.97
C GLN A 295 -11.31 5.59 -10.41
N ALA A 296 -12.27 4.72 -10.72
CA ALA A 296 -12.90 4.67 -12.04
C ALA A 296 -13.67 5.95 -12.36
N LEU A 297 -14.41 6.52 -11.38
CA LEU A 297 -15.06 7.82 -11.56
C LEU A 297 -14.04 8.89 -11.94
N ILE A 298 -12.92 8.97 -11.22
CA ILE A 298 -11.86 9.96 -11.50
C ILE A 298 -11.28 9.77 -12.90
N GLN A 299 -11.06 8.53 -13.34
CA GLN A 299 -10.50 8.24 -14.66
C GLN A 299 -11.47 8.56 -15.79
N ASN A 300 -12.76 8.25 -15.62
CA ASN A 300 -13.74 8.33 -16.70
C ASN A 300 -14.49 9.68 -16.75
N TYR A 301 -14.67 10.35 -15.60
CA TYR A 301 -15.36 11.63 -15.49
C TYR A 301 -14.43 12.80 -15.15
N GLY A 302 -13.42 12.55 -14.30
CA GLY A 302 -12.49 13.56 -13.79
C GLY A 302 -12.60 13.76 -12.27
N SER A 303 -11.65 14.50 -11.72
CA SER A 303 -11.67 14.93 -10.32
C SER A 303 -12.44 16.24 -10.14
N GLY A 304 -12.89 16.51 -8.91
CA GLY A 304 -13.59 17.75 -8.63
C GLY A 304 -13.98 17.91 -7.16
N PRO A 305 -14.71 18.99 -6.82
CA PRO A 305 -15.05 19.32 -5.44
C PRO A 305 -16.05 18.35 -4.80
N PHE A 306 -16.61 17.42 -5.58
CA PHE A 306 -17.49 16.35 -5.12
C PHE A 306 -16.75 15.18 -4.46
N LEU A 307 -15.41 15.16 -4.53
CA LEU A 307 -14.60 14.17 -3.82
C LEU A 307 -14.32 14.63 -2.39
N LYS A 308 -14.67 13.82 -1.41
CA LYS A 308 -14.39 14.05 0.02
C LYS A 308 -13.23 13.16 0.45
N ASN A 309 -12.31 13.69 1.25
CA ASN A 309 -11.33 12.84 1.94
C ASN A 309 -12.05 12.03 3.02
N ILE A 310 -11.76 10.74 3.08
CA ILE A 310 -12.08 9.93 4.25
C ILE A 310 -10.87 10.02 5.17
N PRO A 311 -11.00 10.55 6.40
CA PRO A 311 -9.90 10.63 7.34
C PRO A 311 -9.38 9.22 7.64
N ILE A 312 -8.08 8.99 7.42
CA ILE A 312 -7.49 7.69 7.71
C ILE A 312 -6.95 7.56 9.14
N ALA A 313 -7.07 8.62 9.94
CA ALA A 313 -6.57 8.63 11.31
C ALA A 313 -7.20 7.54 12.19
N HIS A 314 -8.45 7.13 11.88
CA HIS A 314 -9.13 6.01 12.57
C HIS A 314 -8.58 4.63 12.19
N PHE A 315 -7.82 4.52 11.09
CA PHE A 315 -7.12 3.31 10.65
C PHE A 315 -5.66 3.30 11.03
N LEU A 316 -5.23 4.20 11.92
CA LEU A 316 -3.84 4.32 12.33
C LEU A 316 -3.78 4.27 13.85
N PRO A 317 -2.74 3.65 14.42
CA PRO A 317 -2.57 3.63 15.87
C PRO A 317 -2.56 5.06 16.43
N SER A 318 -3.05 5.21 17.67
CA SER A 318 -3.06 6.52 18.35
C SER A 318 -1.62 7.02 18.53
N SER A 319 -1.40 8.33 18.45
CA SER A 319 -0.09 8.92 18.77
C SER A 319 0.23 8.67 20.24
N GLY A 320 1.01 7.63 20.53
CA GLY A 320 1.36 7.19 21.88
C GLY A 320 1.38 5.67 22.04
N GLU A 321 0.61 4.93 21.25
CA GLU A 321 0.54 3.45 21.33
C GLU A 321 1.66 2.75 20.55
N ASN A 322 2.44 3.50 19.76
CA ASN A 322 3.69 2.99 19.19
C ASN A 322 4.83 2.95 20.23
N ALA A 323 4.58 3.35 21.48
CA ALA A 323 5.56 3.25 22.55
C ALA A 323 5.53 1.84 23.16
N LEU A 324 6.37 0.96 22.60
CA LEU A 324 6.97 -0.16 23.30
C LEU A 324 5.96 -1.13 23.97
N VAL A 325 5.47 -2.09 23.18
CA VAL A 325 5.33 -3.44 23.75
C VAL A 325 6.76 -3.99 23.81
N SER A 326 7.46 -3.62 24.88
CA SER A 326 8.74 -4.21 25.29
C SER A 326 8.50 -5.52 26.01
#